data_AF-A0A4Y2A6V0-F1
#
_entry.id   AF-A0A4Y2A6V0-F1
#
_cell.length_a   1.000
_cell.length_b   1.000
_cell.length_c   1.000
_cell.angle_alpha   90.00
_cell.angle_beta   90.00
_cell.angle_gamma   90.00
#
_symmetry.space_group_name_H-M   'P 1'
#
loop_
_entity.id
_entity.type
_entity.pdbx_description
1 polymer ?
#
loop_
_entity_poly.entity_id
_entity_poly.type
_entity_poly.pdbx_seq_one_letter_code
_entity_poly.pdbx_strand_id
1 'polypeptide(L)'
;MRRTTQQIVPIIIPLVPRKNSETYSELFTVLKHIRWIPHTITVDFEAAAIKELKTFPSVNIFGCNFHFIQCLGRLIQSLRLFRDCKEDEKIRFHIVRMCATLEHLPERDMYDVWLFIQETSP
;
A
#
# COMPACT_ATOMS: atom_id res chain seq x y z
N MET A 1 -12.88 25.61 4.78
CA MET A 1 -11.77 24.89 4.14
C MET A 1 -12.28 24.32 2.81
N ARG A 2 -11.97 24.97 1.68
CA ARG A 2 -12.45 24.53 0.36
C ARG A 2 -11.67 23.28 -0.05
N ARG A 3 -12.34 22.12 -0.13
CA ARG A 3 -11.80 20.94 -0.83
C ARG A 3 -11.81 21.28 -2.31
N THR A 4 -10.65 21.64 -2.87
CA THR A 4 -10.45 21.56 -4.32
C THR A 4 -10.66 20.11 -4.71
N THR A 5 -11.68 19.82 -5.52
CA THR A 5 -11.85 18.50 -6.13
C THR A 5 -10.70 18.34 -7.13
N GLN A 6 -9.59 17.72 -6.69
CA GLN A 6 -8.56 17.28 -7.62
C GLN A 6 -9.20 16.30 -8.59
N GLN A 7 -9.28 16.68 -9.86
CA GLN A 7 -9.73 15.81 -10.92
C GLN A 7 -8.58 14.86 -11.26
N ILE A 8 -8.72 13.59 -10.89
CA ILE A 8 -7.76 12.53 -11.25
C ILE A 8 -8.15 12.03 -12.63
N VAL A 9 -7.24 12.13 -13.59
CA VAL A 9 -7.44 11.65 -14.97
C VAL A 9 -6.46 10.51 -15.22
N PRO A 10 -6.92 9.31 -15.65
CA PRO A 10 -6.02 8.23 -16.03
C PRO A 10 -5.24 8.62 -17.29
N ILE A 11 -3.91 8.57 -17.21
CA ILE A 11 -3.01 8.90 -18.34
C ILE A 11 -2.57 7.65 -19.08
N ILE A 12 -2.28 6.57 -18.34
CA ILE A 12 -1.77 5.31 -18.87
C ILE A 12 -2.53 4.17 -18.21
N ILE A 13 -3.08 3.26 -19.02
CA ILE A 13 -3.81 2.07 -18.56
C ILE A 13 -3.12 0.84 -19.15
N PRO A 14 -2.06 0.33 -18.51
CA PRO A 14 -1.35 -0.83 -19.02
C PRO A 14 -2.17 -2.09 -18.78
N LEU A 15 -2.36 -2.88 -19.84
CA LEU A 15 -2.92 -4.22 -19.75
C LEU A 15 -1.78 -5.22 -19.66
N VAL A 16 -1.57 -5.78 -18.48
CA VAL A 16 -0.45 -6.68 -18.19
C VAL A 16 -0.93 -8.13 -18.02
N PRO A 17 -0.20 -9.13 -18.56
CA PRO A 17 -0.63 -10.53 -18.53
C PRO A 17 -0.48 -11.18 -17.15
N ARG A 18 0.46 -10.69 -16.32
CA ARG A 18 0.80 -11.27 -15.01
C ARG A 18 1.27 -10.18 -14.05
N LYS A 19 1.12 -10.45 -12.75
CA LYS A 19 1.64 -9.61 -11.66
C LYS A 19 2.99 -10.14 -11.17
N ASN A 20 4.03 -10.02 -11.99
CA ASN A 20 5.36 -10.53 -11.67
C ASN A 20 6.47 -9.52 -12.06
N SER A 21 7.70 -9.77 -11.61
CA SER A 21 8.85 -8.87 -11.85
C SER A 21 9.12 -8.64 -13.33
N GLU A 22 9.07 -9.67 -14.16
CA GLU A 22 9.34 -9.56 -15.60
C GLU A 22 8.37 -8.59 -16.28
N THR A 23 7.07 -8.79 -16.05
CA THR A 23 6.02 -7.93 -16.60
C THR A 23 6.10 -6.48 -16.10
N TYR A 24 6.41 -6.27 -14.82
CA TYR A 24 6.61 -4.91 -14.29
C TYR A 24 7.87 -4.23 -14.83
N SER A 25 8.95 -4.99 -15.02
CA SER A 25 10.20 -4.48 -15.61
C SER A 25 9.98 -4.01 -17.05
N GLU A 26 9.26 -4.80 -17.86
CA GLU A 26 8.87 -4.41 -19.22
C GLU A 26 8.02 -3.14 -19.23
N LEU A 27 6.98 -3.09 -18.38
CA LEU A 27 6.12 -1.92 -18.26
C LEU A 27 6.93 -0.66 -17.92
N PHE A 28 7.76 -0.72 -16.88
CA PHE A 28 8.56 0.42 -16.45
C PHE A 28 9.63 0.81 -17.47
N THR A 29 10.14 -0.15 -18.24
CA THR A 29 11.00 0.12 -19.38
C THR A 29 10.27 0.94 -20.43
N VAL A 30 9.04 0.57 -20.81
CA VAL A 30 8.21 1.35 -21.75
C VAL A 30 7.95 2.76 -21.22
N LEU A 31 7.62 2.91 -19.92
CA LEU A 31 7.40 4.22 -19.30
C LEU A 31 8.65 5.11 -19.35
N LYS A 32 9.84 4.54 -19.12
CA LYS A 32 11.11 5.29 -19.25
C LYS A 32 11.38 5.72 -20.68
N HIS A 33 11.05 4.89 -21.68
CA HIS A 33 11.24 5.23 -23.10
C HIS A 33 10.41 6.46 -23.51
N ILE A 34 9.19 6.60 -22.98
CA ILE A 34 8.36 7.79 -23.20
C ILE A 34 8.70 8.97 -22.27
N ARG A 35 9.83 8.88 -21.55
CA ARG A 35 10.32 9.89 -20.59
C ARG A 35 9.31 10.20 -19.47
N TRP A 36 8.51 9.22 -19.07
CA TRP A 36 7.65 9.35 -17.90
C TRP A 36 8.49 9.15 -16.63
N ILE A 37 8.86 10.25 -15.99
CA ILE A 37 9.72 10.28 -14.80
C ILE A 37 9.00 11.11 -13.72
N PRO A 38 8.11 10.51 -12.92
CA PRO A 38 7.42 11.22 -11.85
C PRO A 38 8.39 11.54 -10.71
N HIS A 39 8.05 12.51 -9.85
CA HIS A 39 8.79 12.73 -8.60
C HIS A 39 8.42 11.75 -7.49
N THR A 40 7.17 11.29 -7.52
CA THR A 40 6.57 10.44 -6.50
C THR A 40 5.73 9.36 -7.16
N ILE A 41 5.83 8.13 -6.67
CA ILE A 41 4.98 7.01 -7.05
C ILE A 41 4.31 6.46 -5.80
N THR A 42 2.98 6.40 -5.83
CA THR A 42 2.20 5.64 -4.85
C THR A 42 1.78 4.33 -5.51
N VAL A 43 2.16 3.21 -4.93
CA VAL A 43 1.95 1.87 -5.49
C VAL A 43 1.34 0.94 -4.45
N ASP A 44 0.63 -0.08 -4.90
CA ASP A 44 0.16 -1.15 -4.02
C ASP A 44 1.34 -1.92 -3.42
N PHE A 45 1.10 -2.61 -2.30
CA PHE A 45 2.09 -3.44 -1.61
C PHE A 45 2.37 -4.77 -2.35
N GLU A 46 2.63 -4.69 -3.64
CA GLU A 46 3.06 -5.81 -4.46
C GLU A 46 4.59 -5.85 -4.53
N ALA A 47 5.19 -6.89 -3.95
CA ALA A 47 6.65 -7.04 -3.85
C ALA A 47 7.36 -6.95 -5.21
N ALA A 48 6.76 -7.56 -6.25
CA ALA A 48 7.31 -7.50 -7.61
C ALA A 48 7.33 -6.07 -8.17
N ALA A 49 6.22 -5.32 -8.04
CA ALA A 49 6.15 -3.94 -8.52
C ALA A 49 7.13 -3.04 -7.76
N ILE A 50 7.16 -3.11 -6.43
CA ILE A 50 8.07 -2.33 -5.58
C ILE A 50 9.53 -2.61 -5.94
N LYS A 51 9.89 -3.88 -6.15
CA LYS A 51 11.25 -4.27 -6.55
C LYS A 51 11.65 -3.61 -7.87
N GLU A 52 10.82 -3.71 -8.91
CA GLU A 52 11.16 -3.14 -10.22
C GLU A 52 11.12 -1.61 -10.23
N LEU A 53 10.32 -0.97 -9.36
CA LEU A 53 10.31 0.48 -9.18
C LEU A 53 11.63 1.02 -8.61
N LYS A 54 12.45 0.21 -7.91
CA LYS A 54 13.78 0.62 -7.44
C LYS A 54 14.73 1.03 -8.58
N THR A 55 14.40 0.68 -9.82
CA THR A 55 15.15 1.11 -11.01
C THR A 55 14.94 2.58 -11.39
N PHE A 56 14.07 3.32 -10.67
CA PHE A 56 13.90 4.76 -10.80
C PHE A 56 14.78 5.48 -9.75
N PRO A 57 15.95 6.03 -10.14
CA PRO A 57 17.01 6.45 -9.20
C PRO A 57 16.71 7.71 -8.37
N SER A 58 15.58 8.38 -8.60
CA SER A 58 15.26 9.67 -7.96
C SER A 58 13.78 9.81 -7.60
N VAL A 59 13.08 8.68 -7.50
CA VAL A 59 11.62 8.66 -7.26
C VAL A 59 11.35 8.27 -5.82
N ASN A 60 10.49 9.05 -5.16
CA ASN A 60 9.97 8.68 -3.85
C ASN A 60 8.86 7.66 -4.04
N ILE A 61 9.05 6.44 -3.53
CA ILE A 61 8.08 5.36 -3.62
C ILE A 61 7.35 5.25 -2.28
N PHE A 62 6.02 5.31 -2.32
CA PHE A 62 5.14 5.15 -1.17
C PHE A 62 4.15 4.01 -1.40
N GLY A 63 3.80 3.30 -0.33
CA GLY A 63 2.68 2.37 -0.33
C GLY A 63 1.34 3.11 -0.42
N CYS A 64 0.36 2.51 -1.08
CA CYS A 64 -0.99 3.08 -1.19
C CYS A 64 -1.83 2.80 0.06
N ASN A 65 -2.07 3.84 0.87
CA ASN A 65 -2.90 3.74 2.07
C ASN A 65 -4.30 3.18 1.81
N PHE A 66 -4.91 3.71 0.77
CA PHE A 66 -6.28 3.37 0.41
C PHE A 66 -6.43 1.88 0.12
N HIS A 67 -5.55 1.31 -0.70
CA HIS A 67 -5.61 -0.12 -1.02
C HIS A 67 -5.18 -0.99 0.15
N PHE A 68 -4.24 -0.54 1.00
CA PHE A 68 -3.86 -1.28 2.20
C PHE A 68 -5.01 -1.39 3.22
N ILE A 69 -5.69 -0.28 3.52
CA ILE A 69 -6.87 -0.29 4.41
C ILE A 69 -7.98 -1.18 3.84
N GLN A 70 -8.19 -1.16 2.52
CA GLN A 70 -9.14 -2.08 1.89
C GLN A 70 -8.74 -3.56 2.05
N CYS A 71 -7.45 -3.89 1.88
CA CYS A 71 -6.92 -5.23 2.14
C CYS A 71 -7.16 -5.64 3.59
N LEU A 72 -6.84 -4.77 4.55
CA LEU A 72 -7.07 -5.01 5.98
C LEU A 72 -8.55 -5.25 6.28
N GLY A 73 -9.44 -4.43 5.70
CA GLY A 73 -10.89 -4.60 5.84
C GLY A 73 -11.39 -5.94 5.29
N ARG A 74 -10.84 -6.41 4.15
CA ARG A 74 -11.16 -7.74 3.61
C ARG A 74 -10.66 -8.86 4.53
N LEU A 75 -9.46 -8.71 5.08
CA LEU A 75 -8.89 -9.68 6.02
C LEU A 75 -9.75 -9.80 7.29
N ILE A 76 -10.12 -8.67 7.91
CA ILE A 76 -11.00 -8.63 9.10
C ILE A 76 -12.32 -9.36 8.82
N GLN A 77 -12.92 -9.13 7.65
CA GLN A 77 -14.16 -9.83 7.26
C GLN A 77 -13.94 -11.33 7.09
N SER A 78 -12.84 -11.73 6.43
CA SER A 78 -12.52 -13.15 6.23
C SER A 78 -12.30 -13.90 7.54
N LEU A 79 -11.76 -13.21 8.55
CA LEU A 79 -11.54 -13.73 9.90
C LEU A 79 -12.79 -13.64 10.80
N ARG A 80 -13.91 -13.12 10.27
CA ARG A 80 -15.17 -12.90 11.00
C ARG A 80 -15.07 -11.93 12.19
N LEU A 81 -14.03 -11.10 12.23
CA LEU A 81 -13.76 -10.13 13.30
C LEU A 81 -14.49 -8.79 13.12
N PHE A 82 -15.33 -8.67 12.08
CA PHE A 82 -16.01 -7.41 11.77
C PHE A 82 -16.93 -6.94 12.91
N ARG A 83 -17.64 -7.88 13.55
CA ARG A 83 -18.52 -7.55 14.68
C ARG A 83 -17.70 -7.08 15.88
N ASP A 84 -16.63 -7.80 16.20
CA ASP A 84 -15.75 -7.48 17.33
C ASP A 84 -15.11 -6.09 17.13
N CYS A 85 -14.62 -5.79 15.93
CA CYS A 85 -14.10 -4.46 15.60
C CYS A 85 -15.18 -3.35 15.66
N LYS A 86 -16.45 -3.68 15.49
CA LYS A 86 -17.55 -2.71 15.56
C LYS A 86 -17.98 -2.45 17.01
N GLU A 87 -18.04 -3.50 17.82
CA GLU A 87 -18.63 -3.48 19.16
C GLU A 87 -17.58 -3.21 20.25
N ASP A 88 -16.32 -3.62 20.04
CA ASP A 88 -15.22 -3.44 20.99
C ASP A 88 -14.19 -2.40 20.49
N GLU A 89 -14.00 -1.34 21.27
CA GLU A 89 -13.06 -0.27 20.95
C GLU A 89 -11.59 -0.70 21.05
N LYS A 90 -11.23 -1.56 21.99
CA LYS A 90 -9.86 -2.07 22.15
C LYS A 90 -9.49 -2.93 20.95
N ILE A 91 -10.38 -3.84 20.55
CA ILE A 91 -10.18 -4.68 19.35
C ILE A 91 -10.09 -3.81 18.10
N ARG A 92 -10.98 -2.82 17.95
CA ARG A 92 -10.92 -1.87 16.82
C ARG A 92 -9.61 -1.09 16.79
N PHE A 93 -9.18 -0.56 17.93
CA PHE A 93 -7.93 0.18 18.02
C PHE A 93 -6.75 -0.71 17.60
N HIS A 94 -6.71 -1.91 18.16
CA HIS A 94 -5.62 -2.85 17.95
C HIS A 94 -5.56 -3.38 16.50
N ILE A 95 -6.65 -3.97 16.01
CA ILE A 95 -6.68 -4.64 14.71
C ILE A 95 -6.78 -3.65 13.55
N VAL A 96 -7.55 -2.57 13.71
CA VAL A 96 -7.79 -1.63 12.60
C VAL A 96 -6.79 -0.49 12.64
N ARG A 97 -6.66 0.20 13.78
CA ARG A 97 -5.89 1.45 13.82
C ARG A 97 -4.39 1.20 13.84
N MET A 98 -3.88 0.28 14.67
CA MET A 98 -2.45 0.00 14.73
C MET A 98 -1.95 -0.72 13.46
N CYS A 99 -2.67 -1.74 12.97
CA CYS A 99 -2.28 -2.39 11.72
C CYS A 99 -2.30 -1.41 10.54
N ALA A 100 -3.26 -0.48 10.47
CA ALA A 100 -3.31 0.54 9.42
C ALA A 100 -2.14 1.55 9.46
N THR A 101 -1.39 1.67 10.57
CA THR A 101 -0.20 2.54 10.58
C THR A 101 1.04 1.86 10.03
N LEU A 102 1.05 0.54 9.86
CA LEU A 102 2.24 -0.21 9.43
C LEU A 102 2.80 0.27 8.10
N GLU A 103 1.95 0.68 7.16
CA GLU A 103 2.35 1.22 5.87
C GLU A 103 3.17 2.52 5.93
N HIS A 104 3.06 3.27 7.03
CA HIS A 104 3.71 4.57 7.22
C HIS A 104 5.06 4.40 7.93
N LEU A 105 5.36 3.20 8.41
CA LEU A 105 6.58 2.93 9.16
C LEU A 105 7.76 2.75 8.21
N PRO A 106 8.94 3.26 8.59
CA PRO A 106 10.16 2.90 7.89
C PRO A 106 10.43 1.40 8.10
N GLU A 107 11.01 0.75 7.09
CA GLU A 107 11.26 -0.69 7.08
C GLU A 107 12.01 -1.19 8.32
N ARG A 108 12.95 -0.39 8.84
CA ARG A 108 13.74 -0.70 10.04
C ARG A 108 12.91 -0.86 11.32
N ASP A 109 11.76 -0.18 11.43
CA ASP A 109 10.93 -0.17 12.64
C ASP A 109 9.79 -1.21 12.53
N MET A 110 9.65 -1.87 11.36
CA MET A 110 8.53 -2.77 11.05
C MET A 110 8.47 -3.96 12.01
N TYR A 111 9.62 -4.59 12.30
CA TYR A 111 9.67 -5.79 13.14
C TYR A 111 9.27 -5.49 14.59
N ASP A 112 9.83 -4.43 15.17
CA ASP A 112 9.56 -4.06 16.57
C ASP A 112 8.12 -3.61 16.76
N VAL A 113 7.57 -2.82 15.82
CA VAL A 113 6.16 -2.40 15.91
C VAL A 113 5.22 -3.57 15.69
N TRP A 114 5.55 -4.50 14.80
CA TRP A 114 4.77 -5.72 14.61
C TRP A 114 4.76 -6.57 15.88
N LEU A 115 5.91 -6.78 16.53
CA LEU A 115 5.99 -7.47 17.81
C LEU A 115 5.16 -6.78 18.88
N PHE A 116 5.26 -5.45 18.98
CA PHE A 116 4.47 -4.67 19.93
C PHE A 116 2.96 -4.83 19.71
N ILE A 117 2.51 -4.83 18.44
CA ILE A 117 1.11 -5.15 18.11
C ILE A 117 0.79 -6.57 18.61
N GLN A 118 1.61 -7.58 18.31
CA GLN A 118 1.29 -8.93 18.78
C GLN A 118 1.23 -9.07 20.30
N GLU A 119 2.14 -8.44 21.03
CA GLU A 119 2.21 -8.50 22.50
C GLU A 119 1.06 -7.76 23.20
N THR A 120 0.55 -6.70 22.57
CA THR A 120 -0.53 -5.87 23.14
C THR A 120 -1.92 -6.25 22.63
N SER A 121 -2.03 -7.40 21.94
CA SER A 121 -3.30 -7.89 21.42
C SER A 121 -4.25 -8.30 22.54
N PRO A 122 -5.53 -7.89 22.48
CA PRO A 122 -6.53 -8.21 23.51
C PRO A 122 -7.00 -9.67 23.49
#